data_AF-A0A2N7HS01-F1
#
_entry.id   AF-A0A2N7HS01-F1
#
_cell.length_a   1.000
_cell.length_b   1.000
_cell.length_c   1.000
_cell.angle_alpha   90.00
_cell.angle_beta   90.00
_cell.angle_gamma   90.00
#
_symmetry.space_group_name_H-M   'P 1'
#
loop_
_entity.id
_entity.type
_entity.pdbx_description
1 polymer ?
#
loop_
_entity_poly.entity_id
_entity_poly.type
_entity_poly.pdbx_seq_one_letter_code
_entity_poly.pdbx_strand_id
1 'polypeptide(L)'
;MYVSGSGQNADANPSSSQIYVVRFYVEGEPGKKIVVSLPSNQYLNHSQKSKRLRIKKFYFGCGLSKRGRAKIKGNGRTKLLCIGAKVKIGANHPAGLYTSTIPFEVNYK
;
A
#
# COMPACT_ATOMS: atom_id res chain seq x y z
N MET A 1 -0.74 7.29 10.05
CA MET A 1 0.33 8.17 9.55
C MET A 1 0.10 9.57 10.09
N TYR A 2 1.05 10.14 10.84
CA TYR A 2 0.96 11.54 11.25
C TYR A 2 1.46 12.42 10.10
N VAL A 3 0.62 13.35 9.65
CA VAL A 3 0.88 14.19 8.47
C VAL A 3 0.66 15.66 8.86
N SER A 4 1.64 16.54 8.63
CA SER A 4 1.51 17.99 8.80
C SER A 4 1.68 18.72 7.46
N GLY A 5 0.99 19.86 7.31
CA GLY A 5 0.79 20.51 6.01
C GLY A 5 1.70 21.71 5.74
N SER A 6 2.66 21.53 4.84
CA SER A 6 3.10 22.50 3.82
C SER A 6 3.14 21.72 2.50
N GLY A 7 3.02 22.35 1.32
CA GLY A 7 2.78 21.66 0.04
C GLY A 7 3.81 20.57 -0.32
N GLN A 8 3.60 19.34 0.14
CA GLN A 8 4.57 18.25 0.11
C GLN A 8 3.92 16.94 -0.34
N ASN A 9 4.71 16.08 -0.98
CA ASN A 9 4.33 14.69 -1.21
C ASN A 9 4.83 13.86 -0.03
N ALA A 10 3.97 13.02 0.52
CA ALA A 10 4.40 11.98 1.43
C ALA A 10 4.36 10.63 0.72
N ASP A 11 5.51 9.99 0.64
CA ASP A 11 5.70 8.69 0.00
C ASP A 11 6.01 7.66 1.09
N ALA A 12 5.15 6.65 1.23
CA ALA A 12 5.46 5.41 1.92
C ALA A 12 5.90 4.39 0.86
N ASN A 13 7.20 4.24 0.65
CA ASN A 13 7.77 3.36 -0.35
C ASN A 13 8.11 2.01 0.31
N PRO A 14 7.83 0.85 -0.29
CA PRO A 14 8.17 -0.46 0.27
C PRO A 14 9.68 -0.74 0.33
N SER A 15 10.44 0.02 1.12
CA SER A 15 11.78 -0.33 1.60
C SER A 15 11.67 -1.04 2.96
N SER A 16 12.69 -1.83 3.34
CA SER A 16 12.79 -2.33 4.72
C SER A 16 12.83 -1.12 5.68
N SER A 17 12.30 -1.28 6.90
CA SER A 17 12.21 -0.26 7.97
C SER A 17 11.13 0.85 7.90
N GLN A 18 10.30 0.93 6.86
CA GLN A 18 9.17 1.90 6.88
C GLN A 18 7.93 1.36 7.61
N ILE A 19 7.36 2.16 8.53
CA ILE A 19 6.22 1.79 9.37
C ILE A 19 4.87 1.83 8.60
N TYR A 20 4.78 2.58 7.50
CA TYR A 20 3.52 2.85 6.78
C TYR A 20 3.29 1.99 5.53
N VAL A 21 3.94 0.83 5.45
CA VAL A 21 3.85 -0.10 4.31
C VAL A 21 3.02 -1.31 4.73
N VAL A 22 2.02 -1.67 3.94
CA VAL A 22 1.26 -2.91 4.15
C VAL A 22 2.16 -4.08 3.78
N ARG A 23 2.37 -5.00 4.72
CA ARG A 23 3.21 -6.18 4.54
C ARG A 23 2.38 -7.44 4.77
N PHE A 24 2.48 -8.39 3.84
CA PHE A 24 1.69 -9.61 3.91
C PHE A 24 2.36 -10.76 3.16
N TYR A 25 1.81 -11.95 3.33
CA TYR A 25 2.15 -13.14 2.57
C TYR A 25 0.87 -13.70 1.95
N VAL A 26 1.02 -14.48 0.89
CA VAL A 26 -0.07 -15.26 0.33
C VAL A 26 0.31 -16.72 0.40
N GLU A 27 -0.63 -17.54 0.87
CA GLU A 27 -0.52 -18.99 0.96
C GLU A 27 -1.38 -19.64 -0.10
N GLY A 28 -0.97 -20.81 -0.57
CA GLY A 28 -1.65 -21.50 -1.65
C GLY A 28 -0.83 -22.58 -2.33
N GLU A 29 -1.28 -23.00 -3.50
CA GLU A 29 -0.63 -24.07 -4.26
C GLU A 29 0.80 -23.69 -4.68
N PRO A 30 1.82 -24.50 -4.31
CA PRO A 30 3.19 -24.28 -4.73
C PRO A 30 3.34 -24.13 -6.25
N GLY A 31 4.15 -23.17 -6.68
CA GLY A 31 4.43 -22.97 -8.09
C GLY A 31 3.44 -22.06 -8.82
N LYS A 32 2.23 -21.84 -8.29
CA LYS A 32 1.25 -20.92 -8.87
C LYS A 32 1.72 -19.47 -8.81
N LYS A 33 1.25 -18.69 -9.78
CA LYS A 33 1.48 -17.25 -9.85
C LYS A 33 0.24 -16.54 -9.35
N ILE A 34 0.46 -15.43 -8.66
CA ILE A 34 -0.61 -14.54 -8.21
C ILE A 34 -0.39 -13.14 -8.77
N VAL A 35 -1.48 -12.41 -8.89
CA VAL A 35 -1.50 -10.99 -9.20
C VAL A 35 -2.23 -10.26 -8.10
N VAL A 36 -1.54 -9.31 -7.49
CA VAL A 36 -2.10 -8.36 -6.53
C VAL A 36 -2.54 -7.12 -7.29
N SER A 37 -3.80 -6.74 -7.13
CA SER A 37 -4.36 -5.54 -7.75
C SER A 37 -4.99 -4.62 -6.69
N LEU A 38 -5.01 -3.33 -6.98
CA LEU A 38 -5.48 -2.28 -6.09
C LEU A 38 -6.50 -1.41 -6.82
N PRO A 39 -7.65 -1.08 -6.22
CA PRO A 39 -8.55 -0.08 -6.79
C PRO A 39 -7.86 1.29 -6.84
N SER A 40 -8.16 2.04 -7.90
CA SER A 40 -7.48 3.30 -8.24
C SER A 40 -7.91 4.50 -7.39
N ASN A 41 -9.07 4.44 -6.75
CA ASN A 41 -9.66 5.53 -5.97
C ASN A 41 -9.70 5.20 -4.48
N GLN A 42 -8.57 5.39 -3.82
CA GLN A 42 -8.42 5.16 -2.38
C GLN A 42 -8.00 6.44 -1.65
N TYR A 43 -8.38 6.54 -0.38
CA TYR A 43 -8.23 7.74 0.42
C TYR A 43 -7.75 7.41 1.84
N LEU A 44 -6.99 8.31 2.44
CA LEU A 44 -6.74 8.33 3.88
C LEU A 44 -7.70 9.32 4.54
N ASN A 45 -8.37 8.91 5.61
CA ASN A 45 -9.30 9.74 6.35
C ASN A 45 -8.61 10.33 7.58
N HIS A 46 -8.85 11.61 7.85
CA HIS A 46 -8.35 12.25 9.06
C HIS A 46 -9.12 11.68 10.26
N SER A 47 -8.42 11.25 11.31
CA SER A 47 -9.05 10.50 12.41
C SER A 47 -10.08 11.31 13.20
N GLN A 48 -9.98 12.65 13.21
CA GLN A 48 -10.87 13.54 13.98
C GLN A 48 -11.68 14.55 13.15
N LYS A 49 -11.47 14.63 11.83
CA LYS A 49 -12.04 15.70 10.99
C LYS A 49 -12.60 15.09 9.72
N SER A 50 -13.65 15.67 9.15
CA SER A 50 -14.20 15.25 7.85
C SER A 50 -13.32 15.73 6.69
N LYS A 51 -12.08 15.25 6.64
CA LYS A 51 -11.08 15.54 5.61
C LYS A 51 -10.43 14.25 5.17
N ARG A 52 -10.18 14.14 3.87
CA ARG A 52 -9.53 12.98 3.26
C ARG A 52 -8.38 13.38 2.35
N LEU A 53 -7.34 12.55 2.31
CA LEU A 53 -6.20 12.65 1.40
C LEU A 53 -6.34 11.56 0.34
N ARG A 54 -6.31 11.93 -0.95
CA ARG A 54 -6.35 10.93 -2.03
C ARG A 54 -4.98 10.27 -2.17
N ILE A 55 -4.97 8.94 -2.21
CA ILE A 55 -3.79 8.17 -2.62
C ILE A 55 -3.63 8.33 -4.13
N LYS A 56 -2.50 8.88 -4.55
CA LYS A 56 -2.21 9.19 -5.96
C LYS A 56 -1.57 8.03 -6.70
N LYS A 57 -0.76 7.24 -5.99
CA LYS A 57 0.00 6.14 -6.57
C LYS A 57 0.25 5.09 -5.52
N PHE A 58 0.20 3.83 -5.95
CA PHE A 58 0.67 2.69 -5.16
C PHE A 58 2.01 2.20 -5.69
N TYR A 59 2.81 1.66 -4.78
CA TYR A 59 4.09 1.04 -5.07
C TYR A 59 4.03 -0.42 -4.64
N PHE A 60 4.35 -1.32 -5.57
CA PHE A 60 4.56 -2.73 -5.28
C PHE A 60 6.05 -2.97 -5.05
N GLY A 61 6.39 -3.63 -3.94
CA GLY A 61 7.77 -3.92 -3.60
C GLY A 61 7.93 -5.23 -2.83
N CYS A 62 9.11 -5.40 -2.22
CA CYS A 62 9.53 -6.66 -1.63
C CYS A 62 9.49 -7.80 -2.67
N GLY A 63 8.70 -8.85 -2.44
CA GLY A 63 8.52 -9.96 -3.38
C GLY A 63 7.58 -9.69 -4.55
N LEU A 64 6.93 -8.52 -4.63
CA LEU A 64 6.09 -8.14 -5.76
C LEU A 64 6.89 -7.48 -6.87
N SER A 65 6.61 -7.85 -8.11
CA SER A 65 7.07 -7.10 -9.28
C SER A 65 6.36 -5.74 -9.40
N LYS A 66 6.88 -4.84 -10.25
CA LYS A 66 6.24 -3.55 -10.57
C LYS A 66 4.79 -3.66 -11.07
N ARG A 67 4.37 -4.85 -11.54
CA ARG A 67 3.01 -5.15 -12.00
C ARG A 67 2.17 -5.93 -10.96
N GLY A 68 2.60 -5.97 -9.70
CA GLY A 68 1.88 -6.66 -8.63
C GLY A 68 1.94 -8.19 -8.69
N ARG A 69 2.87 -8.77 -9.46
CA ARG A 69 2.97 -10.24 -9.61
C ARG A 69 3.93 -10.86 -8.60
N ALA A 70 3.56 -12.02 -8.06
CA ALA A 70 4.42 -12.88 -7.24
C ALA A 70 4.18 -14.36 -7.55
N LYS A 71 5.07 -15.24 -7.06
CA LYS A 71 4.97 -16.70 -7.18
C LYS A 71 4.93 -17.32 -5.79
N ILE A 72 4.07 -18.30 -5.60
CA ILE A 72 4.02 -19.13 -4.40
C ILE A 72 5.19 -20.12 -4.47
N LYS A 73 6.03 -20.15 -3.42
CA LYS A 73 7.22 -21.01 -3.37
C LYS A 73 6.84 -22.47 -3.08
N GLY A 74 7.83 -23.35 -3.12
CA GLY A 74 7.68 -24.78 -2.82
C GLY A 74 7.07 -25.08 -1.44
N ASN A 75 7.22 -24.17 -0.47
CA ASN A 75 6.63 -24.28 0.87
C ASN A 75 5.18 -23.79 0.95
N GLY A 76 4.50 -23.58 -0.17
CA GLY A 76 3.10 -23.12 -0.21
C GLY A 76 2.90 -21.65 0.14
N ARG A 77 3.96 -20.83 0.22
CA ARG A 77 3.88 -19.41 0.59
C ARG A 77 4.70 -18.51 -0.32
N THR A 78 4.26 -17.28 -0.53
CA THR A 78 5.08 -16.26 -1.23
C THR A 78 6.26 -15.79 -0.38
N LYS A 79 7.20 -15.03 -0.98
CA LYS A 79 8.05 -14.12 -0.20
C LYS A 79 7.17 -13.05 0.47
N LEU A 80 7.73 -12.30 1.43
CA LEU A 80 7.10 -11.10 1.97
C LEU A 80 6.73 -10.15 0.83
N LEU A 81 5.47 -9.75 0.78
CA LEU A 81 4.91 -8.83 -0.19
C LEU A 81 4.62 -7.49 0.48
N CYS A 82 4.82 -6.40 -0.25
CA CYS A 82 4.69 -5.06 0.31
C CYS A 82 3.98 -4.11 -0.65
N ILE A 83 3.04 -3.33 -0.11
CA ILE A 83 2.34 -2.26 -0.81
C ILE A 83 2.61 -0.95 -0.08
N GLY A 84 3.15 0.02 -0.80
CA GLY A 84 3.30 1.40 -0.37
C GLY A 84 2.38 2.35 -1.14
N ALA A 85 2.31 3.59 -0.70
CA ALA A 85 1.41 4.60 -1.23
C ALA A 85 2.07 5.98 -1.26
N LYS A 86 1.74 6.78 -2.29
CA LYS A 86 2.05 8.21 -2.37
C LYS A 86 0.78 9.02 -2.16
N VAL A 87 0.84 9.99 -1.27
CA VAL A 87 -0.20 11.00 -1.07
C VAL A 87 0.37 12.39 -1.36
N LYS A 88 -0.47 13.27 -1.91
CA LYS A 88 -0.16 14.69 -2.06
C LYS A 88 -0.88 15.46 -0.95
N ILE A 89 -0.12 16.24 -0.19
CA ILE A 89 -0.62 17.03 0.92
C ILE A 89 -0.59 18.49 0.50
N GLY A 90 -1.75 19.14 0.55
CA GLY A 90 -1.92 20.56 0.28
C GLY A 90 -2.14 21.36 1.55
N ALA A 91 -1.95 22.68 1.48
CA ALA A 91 -2.14 23.60 2.61
C ALA A 91 -3.54 23.50 3.25
N ASN A 92 -4.56 23.08 2.50
CA ASN A 92 -5.94 22.93 2.98
C ASN A 92 -6.21 21.62 3.76
N HIS A 93 -5.18 20.78 3.96
CA HIS A 93 -5.29 19.56 4.77
C HIS A 93 -4.75 19.81 6.17
N PRO A 94 -5.57 19.65 7.23
CA PRO A 94 -5.13 19.88 8.59
C PRO A 94 -4.06 18.88 9.00
N ALA A 95 -3.13 19.32 9.86
CA ALA A 95 -2.19 18.42 10.50
C ALA A 95 -2.93 17.41 11.40
N GLY A 96 -2.45 16.17 11.43
CA GLY A 96 -2.99 15.14 12.30
C GLY A 96 -2.77 13.71 11.80
N LEU A 97 -3.38 12.76 12.50
CA LEU A 97 -3.36 11.36 12.13
C LEU A 97 -4.34 11.09 11.00
N TYR A 98 -3.84 10.46 9.94
CA TYR A 98 -4.64 9.91 8.85
C TYR A 98 -4.52 8.38 8.84
N THR A 99 -5.66 7.71 8.66
CA THR A 99 -5.78 6.24 8.62
C THR A 99 -6.68 5.80 7.47
N SER A 100 -6.49 4.56 7.01
CA SER A 100 -7.36 3.93 6.01
C SER A 100 -7.19 2.43 6.01
N THR A 101 -8.19 1.74 5.48
CA THR A 101 -8.09 0.36 5.03
C THR A 101 -7.83 0.38 3.53
N ILE A 102 -6.73 -0.24 3.10
CA ILE A 102 -6.38 -0.38 1.68
C ILE A 102 -6.92 -1.74 1.21
N PRO A 103 -8.09 -1.81 0.54
CA PRO A 103 -8.51 -3.04 -0.10
C PRO A 103 -7.55 -3.39 -1.24
N PHE A 104 -7.22 -4.66 -1.36
CA PHE A 104 -6.49 -5.21 -2.50
C PHE A 104 -7.03 -6.61 -2.80
N GLU A 105 -6.90 -7.02 -4.05
CA GLU A 105 -7.32 -8.35 -4.49
C GLU A 105 -6.10 -9.18 -4.83
N VAL A 106 -6.18 -10.47 -4.51
CA VAL A 106 -5.17 -11.46 -4.87
C VAL A 106 -5.83 -12.50 -5.77
N ASN A 107 -5.42 -12.52 -7.03
CA ASN A 107 -5.97 -13.44 -8.03
C ASN A 107 -4.92 -14.45 -8.45
N TYR A 108 -5.31 -15.72 -8.53
CA TYR A 108 -4.50 -16.75 -9.20
C TYR A 108 -4.43 -16.46 -10.69
N LYS A 109 -3.26 -16.75 -11.27
CA LYS A 109 -3.04 -16.66 -12.71
C LYS A 109 -2.65 -18.01 -13.27
#